data_AF-A0A7S0CCJ3-F1
#
_entry.id   AF-A0A7S0CCJ3-F1
#
_cell.length_a   1.000
_cell.length_b   1.000
_cell.length_c   1.000
_cell.angle_alpha   90.00
_cell.angle_beta   90.00
_cell.angle_gamma   90.00
#
_symmetry.space_group_name_H-M   'P 1'
#
loop_
_entity.id
_entity.type
_entity.pdbx_description
1 polymer ?
#
loop_
_entity_poly.entity_id
_entity_poly.type
_entity_poly.pdbx_seq_one_letter_code
_entity_poly.pdbx_strand_id
1 'polypeptide(L)'
;KITNSTGRIQPDRRWFGNTRVVSSTELDTFRDEMTNAISDPYAVVLKRKTLPMGLLRDAAEMEKLGGKARKEGLLSNEPFEHTFGGKSRRKKMKLDQMMVGRREMRKSREEARLKKRQKGGEAQPVQTLINGEDDDDEDQDLNSSTAAYASLLSTAQDSSNLYHEINTSEGIVPWGRDSQVPATSGLGVDYRTEVKAEVFQKGQSKRIWGEFYKVLDCSDVVLHVIDARDVPGTRCRMVETHIA
;
A
#
# COMPACT_ATOMS: atom_id res chain seq x y z
N LYS A 1 -24.22 -43.99 6.39
CA LYS A 1 -24.34 -42.85 7.33
C LYS A 1 -23.46 -43.16 8.53
N ILE A 2 -22.55 -42.26 8.89
CA ILE A 2 -21.70 -42.43 10.08
C ILE A 2 -22.62 -42.38 11.30
N THR A 3 -22.69 -43.48 12.06
CA THR A 3 -23.43 -43.58 13.32
C THR A 3 -22.50 -43.18 14.48
N ASN A 4 -23.05 -42.79 15.63
CA ASN A 4 -22.28 -42.37 16.82
C ASN A 4 -21.32 -43.47 17.34
N SER A 5 -21.53 -44.74 16.95
CA SER A 5 -20.62 -45.85 17.24
C SER A 5 -19.48 -45.99 16.21
N THR A 6 -19.72 -45.68 14.93
CA THR A 6 -18.73 -45.81 13.85
C THR A 6 -17.87 -44.56 13.66
N GLY A 7 -18.25 -43.43 14.26
CA GLY A 7 -17.48 -42.18 14.26
C GLY A 7 -16.51 -42.00 15.44
N ARG A 8 -16.37 -42.98 16.33
CA ARG A 8 -15.44 -42.89 17.48
C ARG A 8 -14.04 -43.31 17.06
N ILE A 9 -13.07 -42.46 17.38
CA ILE A 9 -11.66 -42.73 17.13
C ILE A 9 -11.07 -43.41 18.37
N GLN A 10 -10.41 -44.56 18.19
CA GLN A 10 -9.81 -45.35 19.28
C GLN A 10 -8.66 -44.59 19.95
N PRO A 11 -8.59 -44.48 21.28
CA PRO A 11 -7.44 -43.84 21.93
C PRO A 11 -6.13 -44.58 21.60
N ASP A 12 -5.15 -43.85 21.04
CA ASP A 12 -3.81 -44.35 20.73
C ASP A 12 -2.74 -43.35 21.21
N ARG A 13 -1.70 -43.84 21.89
CA ARG A 13 -0.56 -43.03 22.37
C ARG A 13 0.25 -42.46 21.20
N ARG A 14 0.22 -43.11 20.04
CA ARG A 14 0.96 -42.67 18.83
C ARG A 14 0.50 -41.31 18.31
N TRP A 15 -0.74 -40.92 18.56
CA TRP A 15 -1.26 -39.62 18.13
C TRP A 15 -0.59 -38.43 18.80
N PHE A 16 -0.03 -38.66 19.99
CA PHE A 16 0.62 -37.63 20.79
C PHE A 16 2.14 -37.63 20.63
N GLY A 17 2.69 -38.53 19.80
CA GLY A 17 4.10 -38.54 19.44
C GLY A 17 4.40 -37.56 18.30
N ASN A 18 5.63 -37.05 18.27
CA ASN A 18 6.09 -36.19 17.18
C ASN A 18 6.08 -36.97 15.86
N THR A 19 5.34 -36.49 14.85
CA THR A 19 5.16 -37.19 13.57
C THR A 19 6.17 -36.78 12.50
N ARG A 20 6.75 -35.58 12.59
CA ARG A 20 7.85 -35.08 11.75
C ARG A 20 8.82 -34.32 12.63
N VAL A 21 10.10 -34.70 12.59
CA VAL A 21 11.19 -34.05 13.34
C VAL A 21 12.30 -33.70 12.35
N VAL A 22 12.90 -32.53 12.51
CA VAL A 22 14.01 -32.02 11.69
C VAL A 22 15.10 -31.54 12.64
N SER A 23 16.36 -31.84 12.36
CA SER A 23 17.49 -31.34 13.16
C SER A 23 17.80 -29.87 12.83
N SER A 24 18.40 -29.13 13.77
CA SER A 24 18.72 -27.71 13.53
C SER A 24 19.65 -27.51 12.33
N THR A 25 20.68 -28.36 12.19
CA THR A 25 21.67 -28.28 11.11
C THR A 25 21.06 -28.58 9.74
N GLU A 26 20.15 -29.56 9.66
CA GLU A 26 19.39 -29.84 8.43
C GLU A 26 18.42 -28.71 8.09
N LEU A 27 17.89 -28.03 9.11
CA LEU A 27 16.99 -26.90 8.91
C LEU A 27 17.75 -25.71 8.30
N ASP A 28 18.93 -25.40 8.84
CA ASP A 28 19.72 -24.26 8.38
C ASP A 28 20.24 -24.49 6.95
N THR A 29 20.75 -25.69 6.66
CA THR A 29 21.11 -26.07 5.27
C THR A 29 19.91 -26.01 4.32
N PHE A 30 18.74 -26.49 4.75
CA PHE A 30 17.50 -26.38 3.96
C PHE A 30 17.10 -24.92 3.70
N ARG A 31 17.25 -24.02 4.67
CA ARG A 31 16.96 -22.59 4.50
C ARG A 31 17.89 -21.96 3.45
N ASP A 32 19.18 -22.24 3.53
CA ASP A 32 20.17 -21.69 2.61
C ASP A 32 19.93 -22.18 1.18
N GLU A 33 19.75 -23.49 1.00
CA GLU A 33 19.48 -24.09 -0.30
C GLU A 33 18.16 -23.60 -0.90
N MET A 34 17.10 -23.54 -0.10
CA MET A 34 15.77 -23.13 -0.58
C MET A 34 15.73 -21.63 -0.88
N THR A 35 16.43 -20.79 -0.12
CA THR A 35 16.52 -19.35 -0.41
C THR A 35 17.22 -19.10 -1.74
N ASN A 36 18.33 -19.81 -1.98
CA ASN A 36 19.04 -19.76 -3.26
C ASN A 36 18.15 -20.26 -4.41
N ALA A 37 17.47 -21.39 -4.22
CA ALA A 37 16.60 -21.98 -5.24
C ALA A 37 15.35 -21.15 -5.56
N ILE A 38 14.73 -20.47 -4.58
CA ILE A 38 13.58 -19.56 -4.82
C ILE A 38 14.02 -18.29 -5.55
N SER A 39 15.23 -17.81 -5.29
CA SER A 39 15.74 -16.59 -5.94
C SER A 39 15.98 -16.77 -7.44
N ASP A 40 16.21 -18.01 -7.90
CA ASP A 40 16.44 -18.33 -9.30
C ASP A 40 15.11 -18.49 -10.07
N PRO A 41 14.81 -17.61 -11.05
CA PRO A 41 13.57 -17.70 -11.84
C PRO A 41 13.52 -18.91 -12.79
N TYR A 42 14.65 -19.56 -13.08
CA TYR A 42 14.72 -20.69 -13.99
C TYR A 42 14.61 -22.05 -13.28
N ALA A 43 14.82 -22.08 -11.97
CA ALA A 43 14.69 -23.29 -11.16
C ALA A 43 13.28 -23.39 -10.57
N VAL A 44 12.66 -24.59 -10.66
CA VAL A 44 11.31 -24.83 -10.11
C VAL A 44 11.31 -26.05 -9.20
N VAL A 45 10.79 -25.88 -7.99
CA VAL A 45 10.58 -26.98 -7.04
C VAL A 45 9.31 -27.76 -7.38
N LEU A 46 9.48 -29.01 -7.82
CA LEU A 46 8.38 -29.90 -8.22
C LEU A 46 7.58 -30.47 -7.03
N LYS A 47 8.25 -30.84 -5.93
CA LYS A 47 7.62 -31.51 -4.77
C LYS A 47 7.48 -30.59 -3.55
N ARG A 48 6.67 -29.54 -3.67
CA ARG A 48 6.48 -28.56 -2.58
C ARG A 48 5.76 -29.13 -1.35
N LYS A 49 4.76 -30.01 -1.55
CA LYS A 49 3.90 -30.55 -0.47
C LYS A 49 4.64 -31.38 0.59
N THR A 50 5.76 -32.01 0.21
CA THR A 50 6.57 -32.83 1.12
C THR A 50 7.58 -32.01 1.91
N LEU A 51 7.93 -30.82 1.42
CA LEU A 51 8.92 -29.95 2.04
C LEU A 51 8.27 -29.03 3.09
N PRO A 52 8.92 -28.80 4.24
CA PRO A 52 8.39 -27.92 5.28
C PRO A 52 8.60 -26.44 4.95
N MET A 53 7.98 -25.97 3.87
CA MET A 53 8.08 -24.59 3.37
C MET A 53 7.63 -23.52 4.38
N GLY A 54 6.81 -23.89 5.37
CA GLY A 54 6.41 -22.97 6.45
C GLY A 54 7.57 -22.53 7.35
N LEU A 55 8.68 -23.28 7.38
CA LEU A 55 9.88 -22.96 8.18
C LEU A 55 10.82 -21.96 7.51
N LEU A 56 10.56 -21.62 6.24
CA LEU A 56 11.31 -20.64 5.46
C LEU A 56 10.84 -19.20 5.70
N ARG A 57 9.72 -19.00 6.40
CA ARG A 57 9.28 -17.65 6.78
C ARG A 57 10.27 -17.06 7.77
N ASP A 58 11.17 -16.24 7.25
CA ASP A 58 12.28 -15.66 8.01
C ASP A 58 11.79 -14.87 9.23
N ALA A 59 12.68 -14.82 10.23
CA ALA A 59 12.62 -13.82 11.29
C ALA A 59 12.46 -12.40 10.71
N ALA A 60 12.96 -12.12 9.51
CA ALA A 60 12.79 -10.86 8.78
C ALA A 60 11.36 -10.59 8.29
N GLU A 61 10.57 -11.61 7.92
CA GLU A 61 9.13 -11.46 7.67
C GLU A 61 8.39 -11.21 8.99
N MET A 62 8.76 -11.93 10.05
CA MET A 62 8.28 -11.63 11.40
C MET A 62 8.69 -10.23 11.89
N GLU A 63 9.83 -9.70 11.47
CA GLU A 63 10.32 -8.36 11.81
C GLU A 63 9.59 -7.28 11.00
N LYS A 64 9.30 -7.53 9.71
CA LYS A 64 8.38 -6.71 8.89
C LYS A 64 6.97 -6.70 9.47
N LEU A 65 6.48 -7.86 9.95
CA LEU A 65 5.27 -7.98 10.76
C LEU A 65 5.44 -7.38 12.18
N GLY A 66 6.67 -7.15 12.63
CA GLY A 66 7.03 -6.54 13.91
C GLY A 66 6.56 -5.09 14.06
N GLY A 67 6.28 -4.42 12.93
CA GLY A 67 5.52 -3.17 12.93
C GLY A 67 4.06 -3.33 13.40
N LYS A 68 3.45 -4.49 13.20
CA LYS A 68 2.13 -4.88 13.75
C LYS A 68 2.25 -5.41 15.19
N ALA A 69 3.28 -6.18 15.53
CA ALA A 69 3.52 -6.65 16.90
C ALA A 69 3.68 -5.49 17.91
N ARG A 70 4.34 -4.40 17.52
CA ARG A 70 4.39 -3.15 18.32
C ARG A 70 3.02 -2.51 18.54
N LYS A 71 2.04 -2.77 17.66
CA LYS A 71 0.69 -2.20 17.69
C LYS A 71 -0.28 -3.06 18.52
N GLU A 72 -0.09 -4.38 18.53
CA GLU A 72 -0.88 -5.33 19.34
C GLU A 72 -0.68 -5.12 20.85
N GLY A 73 0.52 -4.71 21.27
CA GLY A 73 0.79 -4.34 22.67
C GLY A 73 -0.02 -3.14 23.18
N LEU A 74 -0.58 -2.30 22.31
CA LEU A 74 -1.41 -1.17 22.75
C LEU A 74 -2.80 -1.63 23.18
N LEU A 75 -3.44 -2.55 22.44
CA LEU A 75 -4.78 -3.03 22.77
C LEU A 75 -4.77 -3.98 23.98
N SER A 76 -3.68 -4.74 24.17
CA SER A 76 -3.50 -5.58 25.36
C SER A 76 -3.30 -4.76 26.63
N ASN A 77 -2.57 -3.65 26.52
CA ASN A 77 -2.29 -2.77 27.65
C ASN A 77 -3.43 -1.77 27.91
N GLU A 78 -4.11 -1.33 26.85
CA GLU A 78 -5.11 -0.27 26.87
C GLU A 78 -6.29 -0.61 25.92
N PRO A 79 -7.22 -1.48 26.35
CA PRO A 79 -8.38 -1.82 25.53
C PRO A 79 -9.32 -0.61 25.37
N PHE A 80 -10.15 -0.64 24.31
CA PHE A 80 -10.99 0.49 23.91
C PHE A 80 -11.99 0.93 25.00
N GLU A 81 -12.56 -0.03 25.74
CA GLU A 81 -13.50 0.24 26.84
C GLU A 81 -12.89 1.06 27.99
N HIS A 82 -11.57 0.93 28.21
CA HIS A 82 -10.86 1.65 29.27
C HIS A 82 -10.20 2.95 28.80
N THR A 83 -10.03 3.14 27.49
CA THR A 83 -9.42 4.35 26.92
C THR A 83 -10.45 5.39 26.47
N PHE A 84 -11.63 4.96 25.99
CA PHE A 84 -12.69 5.83 25.49
C PHE A 84 -14.04 5.50 26.12
N GLY A 85 -14.93 6.50 26.18
CA GLY A 85 -16.27 6.36 26.76
C GLY A 85 -16.37 6.65 28.25
N GLY A 86 -17.57 6.46 28.82
CA GLY A 86 -17.87 6.86 30.20
C GLY A 86 -17.12 6.09 31.28
N LYS A 87 -16.63 4.88 30.97
CA LYS A 87 -15.78 4.06 31.86
C LYS A 87 -14.28 4.28 31.61
N SER A 88 -13.91 5.33 30.87
CA SER A 88 -12.51 5.62 30.56
C SER A 88 -11.71 5.90 31.83
N ARG A 89 -10.60 5.17 31.99
CA ARG A 89 -9.66 5.28 33.12
C ARG A 89 -8.46 6.16 32.76
N ARG A 90 -8.31 6.55 31.48
CA ARG A 90 -7.17 7.32 30.98
C ARG A 90 -7.40 8.82 31.17
N LYS A 91 -6.79 9.40 32.20
CA LYS A 91 -6.87 10.84 32.49
C LYS A 91 -5.87 11.70 31.71
N LYS A 92 -4.72 11.14 31.30
CA LYS A 92 -3.66 11.86 30.56
C LYS A 92 -3.08 10.99 29.44
N MET A 93 -2.53 11.65 28.42
CA MET A 93 -1.82 11.01 27.32
C MET A 93 -0.38 10.69 27.73
N LYS A 94 0.08 9.47 27.44
CA LYS A 94 1.48 9.06 27.67
C LYS A 94 2.38 9.66 26.58
N LEU A 95 2.80 10.90 26.78
CA LEU A 95 3.56 11.67 25.79
C LEU A 95 5.02 11.17 25.64
N ASP A 96 5.64 10.69 26.72
CA ASP A 96 7.04 10.22 26.74
C ASP A 96 7.30 9.04 25.81
N GLN A 97 6.44 8.01 25.85
CA GLN A 97 6.52 6.87 24.93
C GLN A 97 6.35 7.30 23.46
N MET A 98 5.57 8.37 23.23
CA MET A 98 5.36 8.94 21.92
C MET A 98 6.45 9.89 21.46
N MET A 99 7.24 10.49 22.35
CA MET A 99 8.32 11.44 22.02
C MET A 99 9.62 10.74 21.67
N VAL A 100 9.97 9.63 22.35
CA VAL A 100 11.16 8.82 22.03
C VAL A 100 11.07 8.25 20.60
N GLY A 101 9.91 7.72 20.21
CA GLY A 101 9.68 7.28 18.82
C GLY A 101 9.52 8.44 17.82
N ARG A 102 9.16 9.65 18.27
CA ARG A 102 8.92 10.80 17.36
C ARG A 102 10.20 11.43 16.84
N ARG A 103 11.29 11.47 17.62
CA ARG A 103 12.51 12.16 17.21
C ARG A 103 13.16 11.48 15.99
N GLU A 104 13.17 10.15 15.98
CA GLU A 104 13.62 9.34 14.83
C GLU A 104 12.60 9.36 13.68
N MET A 105 11.31 9.22 13.98
CA MET A 105 10.24 9.28 12.97
C MET A 105 10.05 10.68 12.37
N ARG A 106 10.51 11.76 13.01
CA ARG A 106 10.41 13.12 12.46
C ARG A 106 11.33 13.28 11.26
N LYS A 107 12.59 12.83 11.37
CA LYS A 107 13.54 12.84 10.25
C LYS A 107 13.04 11.98 9.09
N SER A 108 12.62 10.74 9.35
CA SER A 108 12.11 9.85 8.30
C SER A 108 10.77 10.31 7.70
N ARG A 109 9.89 10.95 8.50
CA ARG A 109 8.64 11.54 8.01
C ARG A 109 8.87 12.83 7.24
N GLU A 110 9.90 13.59 7.56
CA GLU A 110 10.33 14.78 6.85
C GLU A 110 10.92 14.40 5.48
N GLU A 111 11.80 13.40 5.44
CA GLU A 111 12.30 12.79 4.21
C GLU A 111 11.17 12.16 3.36
N ALA A 112 10.23 11.45 3.99
CA ALA A 112 9.08 10.87 3.29
C ALA A 112 8.11 11.96 2.80
N ARG A 113 7.94 13.05 3.56
CA ARG A 113 7.17 14.24 3.11
C ARG A 113 7.84 14.90 1.92
N LEU A 114 9.16 15.03 1.93
CA LEU A 114 9.92 15.57 0.80
C LEU A 114 9.77 14.68 -0.45
N LYS A 115 9.90 13.36 -0.31
CA LYS A 115 9.64 12.40 -1.41
C LYS A 115 8.20 12.40 -1.92
N LYS A 116 7.22 12.62 -1.04
CA LYS A 116 5.80 12.69 -1.41
C LYS A 116 5.43 14.03 -2.08
N ARG A 117 6.08 15.13 -1.67
CA ARG A 117 6.01 16.45 -2.32
C ARG A 117 6.58 16.44 -3.73
N GLN A 118 7.59 15.62 -4.03
CA GLN A 118 8.12 15.49 -5.38
C GLN A 118 7.18 14.76 -6.37
N LYS A 119 6.13 14.06 -5.88
CA LYS A 119 5.28 13.20 -6.73
C LYS A 119 3.95 13.84 -7.15
N GLY A 120 3.59 14.99 -6.58
CA GLY A 120 2.51 15.86 -7.07
C GLY A 120 3.10 17.23 -7.27
N GLY A 121 2.77 17.91 -8.38
CA GLY A 121 3.34 19.21 -8.75
C GLY A 121 3.53 20.13 -7.53
N GLU A 122 4.75 20.62 -7.37
CA GLU A 122 5.18 21.32 -6.17
C GLU A 122 4.52 22.70 -6.10
N ALA A 123 3.48 22.86 -5.29
CA ALA A 123 3.08 24.19 -4.86
C ALA A 123 4.11 24.66 -3.81
N GLN A 124 5.11 25.42 -4.26
CA GLN A 124 6.02 26.09 -3.34
C GLN A 124 5.26 27.21 -2.62
N PRO A 125 5.08 27.16 -1.29
CA PRO A 125 4.58 28.32 -0.57
C PRO A 125 5.65 29.40 -0.67
N VAL A 126 5.30 30.56 -1.19
CA VAL A 126 6.17 31.74 -1.23
C VAL A 126 6.43 32.17 0.23
N GLN A 127 7.56 31.74 0.79
CA GLN A 127 7.97 31.96 2.18
C GLN A 127 8.61 33.33 2.41
N THR A 128 8.20 34.37 1.69
CA THR A 128 8.81 35.71 1.87
C THR A 128 8.04 36.64 2.82
N LEU A 129 7.05 36.14 3.58
CA LEU A 129 6.29 36.97 4.53
C LEU A 129 6.38 36.55 6.01
N ILE A 130 7.13 35.51 6.40
CA ILE A 130 7.11 35.01 7.79
C ILE A 130 8.49 34.93 8.48
N ASN A 131 9.60 35.12 7.77
CA ASN A 131 10.92 35.24 8.41
C ASN A 131 11.32 36.72 8.60
N GLY A 132 10.41 37.52 9.15
CA GLY A 132 10.77 38.75 9.85
C GLY A 132 10.97 38.41 11.31
N GLU A 133 12.13 37.84 11.64
CA GLU A 133 12.68 37.97 12.99
C GLU A 133 13.13 39.42 13.14
N ASP A 134 12.51 40.12 14.08
CA ASP A 134 12.95 41.32 14.80
C ASP A 134 14.18 42.06 14.21
N ASP A 135 13.95 43.02 13.31
CA ASP A 135 14.91 44.10 13.03
C ASP A 135 14.14 45.44 13.01
N ASP A 136 14.43 46.29 13.99
CA ASP A 136 13.84 47.60 14.28
C ASP A 136 14.29 48.70 13.30
N ASP A 137 14.10 48.54 11.99
CA ASP A 137 14.41 49.58 11.00
C ASP A 137 13.18 49.98 10.15
N GLU A 138 12.71 51.22 10.36
CA GLU A 138 11.53 51.85 9.74
C GLU A 138 11.74 52.30 8.27
N ASP A 139 12.26 51.44 7.39
CA ASP A 139 12.29 51.72 5.94
C ASP A 139 11.74 50.51 5.14
N GLN A 140 10.41 50.41 5.06
CA GLN A 140 9.73 49.40 4.25
C GLN A 140 9.82 49.73 2.74
N ASP A 141 10.82 49.17 2.08
CA ASP A 141 10.92 49.20 0.62
C ASP A 141 9.77 48.42 -0.05
N LEU A 142 8.87 49.16 -0.72
CA LEU A 142 7.76 48.68 -1.58
C LEU A 142 8.15 47.66 -2.68
N ASN A 143 9.45 47.40 -2.86
CA ASN A 143 10.00 46.55 -3.91
C ASN A 143 9.97 45.05 -3.54
N SER A 144 10.00 44.71 -2.24
CA SER A 144 9.99 43.33 -1.74
C SER A 144 8.62 42.64 -1.91
N SER A 145 7.53 43.36 -1.59
CA SER A 145 6.16 42.88 -1.78
C SER A 145 5.78 42.76 -3.26
N THR A 146 6.27 43.67 -4.09
CA THR A 146 6.10 43.63 -5.55
C THR A 146 6.81 42.42 -6.16
N ALA A 147 8.03 42.09 -5.70
CA ALA A 147 8.76 40.90 -6.14
C ALA A 147 8.08 39.59 -5.70
N ALA A 148 7.56 39.53 -4.48
CA ALA A 148 6.80 38.38 -3.99
C ALA A 148 5.49 38.17 -4.79
N TYR A 149 4.78 39.25 -5.09
CA TYR A 149 3.56 39.22 -5.90
C TYR A 149 3.85 38.81 -7.35
N ALA A 150 4.94 39.31 -7.95
CA ALA A 150 5.37 38.92 -9.29
C ALA A 150 5.71 37.43 -9.40
N SER A 151 6.38 36.87 -8.38
CA SER A 151 6.67 35.43 -8.30
C SER A 151 5.39 34.57 -8.17
N LEU A 152 4.44 35.01 -7.35
CA LEU A 152 3.12 34.37 -7.24
C LEU A 152 2.34 34.41 -8.55
N LEU A 153 2.36 35.55 -9.24
CA LEU A 153 1.69 35.72 -10.54
C LEU A 153 2.29 34.79 -11.59
N SER A 154 3.62 34.70 -11.68
CA SER A 154 4.31 33.79 -12.61
C SER A 154 3.94 32.33 -12.32
N THR A 155 3.98 31.92 -11.05
CA THR A 155 3.63 30.55 -10.65
C THR A 155 2.16 30.22 -10.96
N ALA A 156 1.26 31.19 -10.78
CA ALA A 156 -0.15 31.05 -11.12
C ALA A 156 -0.36 30.93 -12.64
N GLN A 157 0.38 31.70 -13.44
CA GLN A 157 0.36 31.62 -14.90
C GLN A 157 0.89 30.27 -15.41
N ASP A 158 2.02 29.80 -14.87
CA ASP A 158 2.62 28.51 -15.23
C ASP A 158 1.71 27.33 -14.88
N SER A 159 1.10 27.34 -13.69
CA SER A 159 0.15 26.31 -13.28
C SER A 159 -1.14 26.33 -14.11
N SER A 160 -1.63 27.51 -14.50
CA SER A 160 -2.77 27.65 -15.40
C SER A 160 -2.45 27.09 -16.79
N ASN A 161 -1.29 27.42 -17.35
CA ASN A 161 -0.85 26.92 -18.65
C ASN A 161 -0.69 25.40 -18.64
N LEU A 162 -0.04 24.85 -17.61
CA LEU A 162 0.12 23.40 -17.43
C LEU A 162 -1.23 22.69 -17.32
N TYR A 163 -2.18 23.27 -16.58
CA TYR A 163 -3.53 22.75 -16.48
C TYR A 163 -4.23 22.73 -17.84
N HIS A 164 -4.14 23.82 -18.61
CA HIS A 164 -4.71 23.89 -19.97
C HIS A 164 -4.06 22.88 -20.91
N GLU A 165 -2.74 22.71 -20.87
CA GLU A 165 -2.00 21.73 -21.69
C GLU A 165 -2.42 20.29 -21.36
N ILE A 166 -2.48 19.92 -20.07
CA ILE A 166 -2.93 18.58 -19.66
C ILE A 166 -4.38 18.33 -20.08
N ASN A 167 -5.26 19.31 -19.89
CA ASN A 167 -6.68 19.19 -20.22
C ASN A 167 -6.93 19.14 -21.74
N THR A 168 -6.03 19.68 -22.56
CA THR A 168 -6.10 19.67 -24.04
C THR A 168 -5.27 18.56 -24.71
N SER A 169 -4.28 17.99 -24.01
CA SER A 169 -3.37 16.95 -24.54
C SER A 169 -4.12 15.75 -25.14
N GLU A 170 -3.74 15.20 -26.29
CA GLU A 170 -4.43 14.03 -26.86
C GLU A 170 -4.05 12.74 -26.09
N GLY A 171 -5.05 11.92 -25.71
CA GLY A 171 -4.83 10.65 -24.99
C GLY A 171 -5.73 10.40 -23.77
N ILE A 172 -5.46 9.31 -23.04
CA ILE A 172 -6.13 8.98 -21.78
C ILE A 172 -5.49 9.76 -20.64
N VAL A 173 -6.23 10.71 -20.09
CA VAL A 173 -5.87 11.44 -18.88
C VAL A 173 -6.44 10.65 -17.69
N PRO A 174 -5.61 10.12 -16.77
CA PRO A 174 -6.09 9.25 -15.68
C PRO A 174 -7.13 9.87 -14.73
N TRP A 175 -7.15 11.20 -14.65
CA TRP A 175 -8.03 11.98 -13.78
C TRP A 175 -9.30 12.49 -14.48
N GLY A 176 -9.46 12.22 -15.79
CA GLY A 176 -10.50 12.81 -16.63
C GLY A 176 -10.14 14.23 -17.11
N ARG A 177 -10.90 14.73 -18.09
CA ARG A 177 -10.81 16.12 -18.55
C ARG A 177 -11.94 16.92 -17.94
N ASP A 178 -11.66 18.17 -17.59
CA ASP A 178 -12.67 19.03 -17.00
C ASP A 178 -13.72 19.47 -18.03
N SER A 179 -13.39 19.39 -19.33
CA SER A 179 -14.35 19.55 -20.44
C SER A 179 -15.39 18.44 -20.53
N GLN A 180 -15.15 17.29 -19.88
CA GLN A 180 -16.07 16.14 -19.83
C GLN A 180 -16.96 16.17 -18.58
N VAL A 181 -17.02 17.30 -17.86
CA VAL A 181 -17.77 17.42 -16.63
C VAL A 181 -19.09 18.14 -16.90
N PRO A 182 -20.23 17.42 -16.99
CA PRO A 182 -21.53 18.05 -17.15
C PRO A 182 -21.91 18.89 -15.92
N ALA A 183 -22.33 20.13 -16.17
CA ALA A 183 -22.90 21.00 -15.15
C ALA A 183 -24.30 20.51 -14.77
N THR A 184 -24.57 20.32 -13.48
CA THR A 184 -25.93 20.00 -13.00
C THR A 184 -26.83 21.23 -13.15
N SER A 185 -28.05 21.07 -13.68
CA SER A 185 -29.02 22.17 -13.79
C SER A 185 -29.70 22.46 -12.44
N GLY A 186 -29.64 23.69 -11.94
CA GLY A 186 -30.34 24.14 -10.73
C GLY A 186 -29.56 25.14 -9.87
N LEU A 187 -30.08 25.45 -8.67
CA LEU A 187 -29.35 26.19 -7.63
C LEU A 187 -28.34 25.26 -6.95
N GLY A 188 -27.05 25.55 -7.08
CA GLY A 188 -25.94 24.69 -6.61
C GLY A 188 -25.41 23.79 -7.72
N VAL A 189 -24.73 24.39 -8.71
CA VAL A 189 -24.15 23.67 -9.85
C VAL A 189 -22.97 22.83 -9.38
N ASP A 190 -23.23 21.56 -9.09
CA ASP A 190 -22.19 20.56 -8.84
C ASP A 190 -21.70 19.98 -10.16
N TYR A 191 -20.38 19.99 -10.31
CA TYR A 191 -19.65 19.35 -11.39
C TYR A 191 -19.51 17.85 -11.07
N ARG A 192 -20.11 16.97 -11.87
CA ARG A 192 -20.02 15.51 -11.71
C ARG A 192 -19.37 14.88 -12.92
N THR A 193 -18.36 14.03 -12.70
CA THR A 193 -17.77 13.23 -13.77
C THR A 193 -18.82 12.31 -14.39
N GLU A 194 -18.78 12.16 -15.71
CA GLU A 194 -19.66 11.23 -16.42
C GLU A 194 -19.50 9.78 -15.92
N VAL A 195 -20.59 9.01 -16.02
CA VAL A 195 -20.57 7.59 -15.66
C VAL A 195 -19.75 6.82 -16.68
N LYS A 196 -18.75 6.08 -16.19
CA LYS A 196 -17.94 5.19 -17.03
C LYS A 196 -18.83 4.19 -17.76
N ALA A 197 -18.69 4.09 -19.09
CA ALA A 197 -19.44 3.14 -19.88
C ALA A 197 -19.23 1.68 -19.42
N GLU A 198 -20.29 0.87 -19.46
CA GLU A 198 -20.27 -0.53 -19.01
C GLU A 198 -19.29 -1.42 -19.78
N VAL A 199 -18.97 -1.05 -21.03
CA VAL A 199 -17.99 -1.77 -21.86
C VAL A 199 -16.63 -1.89 -21.17
N PHE A 200 -16.23 -0.91 -20.38
CA PHE A 200 -14.96 -0.92 -19.64
C PHE A 200 -14.95 -1.85 -18.42
N GLN A 201 -16.09 -2.41 -18.04
CA GLN A 201 -16.20 -3.42 -16.97
C GLN A 201 -16.19 -4.86 -17.52
N LYS A 202 -16.25 -5.02 -18.85
CA LYS A 202 -16.13 -6.34 -19.49
C LYS A 202 -14.78 -6.96 -19.14
N GLY A 203 -14.75 -8.29 -18.97
CA GLY A 203 -13.57 -9.02 -18.50
C GLY A 203 -13.43 -9.11 -16.97
N GLN A 204 -14.05 -8.20 -16.20
CA GLN A 204 -13.95 -8.21 -14.73
C GLN A 204 -15.09 -8.97 -14.03
N SER A 205 -15.98 -9.61 -14.79
CA SER A 205 -17.14 -10.29 -14.23
C SER A 205 -16.76 -11.50 -13.35
N LYS A 206 -17.53 -11.75 -12.29
CA LYS A 206 -17.37 -12.94 -11.43
C LYS A 206 -17.42 -14.25 -12.21
N ARG A 207 -18.22 -14.31 -13.28
CA ARG A 207 -18.34 -15.50 -14.13
C ARG A 207 -17.02 -15.82 -14.84
N ILE A 208 -16.38 -14.81 -15.44
CA ILE A 208 -15.09 -14.99 -16.13
C ILE A 208 -14.00 -15.38 -15.12
N TRP A 209 -13.94 -14.71 -13.97
CA TRP A 209 -12.98 -15.06 -12.92
C TRP A 209 -13.22 -16.46 -12.35
N GLY A 210 -14.47 -16.91 -12.21
CA GLY A 210 -14.79 -18.26 -11.76
C GLY A 210 -14.28 -19.34 -12.73
N GLU A 211 -14.49 -19.17 -14.04
CA GLU A 211 -13.92 -20.08 -15.04
C GLU A 211 -12.38 -19.97 -15.09
N PHE A 212 -11.83 -18.77 -14.94
CA PHE A 212 -10.37 -18.57 -14.90
C PHE A 212 -9.72 -19.35 -13.75
N TYR A 213 -10.24 -19.25 -12.52
CA TYR A 213 -9.70 -19.98 -11.38
C TYR A 213 -9.87 -21.49 -11.49
N LYS A 214 -10.95 -21.96 -12.12
CA LYS A 214 -11.11 -23.37 -12.44
C LYS A 214 -10.00 -23.87 -13.37
N VAL A 215 -9.64 -23.10 -14.40
CA VAL A 215 -8.52 -23.44 -15.28
C VAL A 215 -7.20 -23.40 -14.53
N LEU A 216 -6.99 -22.37 -13.70
CA LEU A 216 -5.79 -22.18 -12.90
C LEU A 216 -5.54 -23.38 -11.97
N ASP A 217 -6.56 -23.84 -11.25
CA ASP A 217 -6.46 -24.96 -10.30
C ASP A 217 -6.26 -26.31 -11.01
N CYS A 218 -6.69 -26.44 -12.27
CA CYS A 218 -6.53 -27.66 -13.06
C CYS A 218 -5.20 -27.69 -13.84
N SER A 219 -4.47 -26.57 -13.90
CA SER A 219 -3.26 -26.44 -14.70
C SER A 219 -1.99 -26.70 -13.88
N ASP A 220 -1.07 -27.49 -14.44
CA ASP A 220 0.27 -27.67 -13.87
C ASP A 220 1.23 -26.55 -14.27
N VAL A 221 1.04 -25.99 -15.48
CA VAL A 221 1.86 -24.90 -16.04
C VAL A 221 0.93 -23.85 -16.64
N VAL A 222 1.19 -22.58 -16.31
CA VAL A 222 0.43 -21.42 -16.81
C VAL A 222 1.35 -20.56 -17.67
N LEU A 223 0.92 -20.27 -18.89
CA LEU A 223 1.59 -19.34 -19.78
C LEU A 223 0.88 -17.99 -19.75
N HIS A 224 1.60 -16.94 -19.39
CA HIS A 224 1.10 -15.57 -19.44
C HIS A 224 1.49 -14.96 -20.79
N VAL A 225 0.53 -14.90 -21.71
CA VAL A 225 0.73 -14.24 -23.01
C VAL A 225 0.65 -12.73 -22.81
N ILE A 226 1.70 -12.03 -23.22
CA ILE A 226 1.86 -10.58 -23.03
C ILE A 226 2.01 -9.92 -24.40
N ASP A 227 1.43 -8.74 -24.59
CA ASP A 227 1.66 -7.93 -25.80
C ASP A 227 3.03 -7.25 -25.71
N ALA A 228 3.90 -7.50 -26.69
CA ALA A 228 5.23 -6.92 -26.75
C ALA A 228 5.23 -5.39 -26.85
N ARG A 229 4.13 -4.77 -27.31
CA ARG A 229 4.02 -3.31 -27.45
C ARG A 229 3.86 -2.59 -26.12
N ASP A 230 3.22 -3.23 -25.14
CA ASP A 230 3.05 -2.70 -23.79
C ASP A 230 3.04 -3.84 -22.76
N VAL A 231 4.25 -4.31 -22.46
CA VAL A 231 4.49 -5.34 -21.46
C VAL A 231 3.99 -4.94 -20.07
N PRO A 232 4.32 -3.75 -19.51
CA PRO A 232 3.87 -3.41 -18.16
C PRO A 232 2.35 -3.20 -18.08
N GLY A 233 1.69 -2.72 -19.14
CA GLY A 233 0.25 -2.50 -19.15
C GLY A 233 -0.58 -3.76 -19.36
N THR A 234 -0.10 -4.73 -20.16
CA THR A 234 -0.82 -5.98 -20.42
C THR A 234 -0.52 -7.10 -19.41
N ARG A 235 0.45 -6.89 -18.51
CA ARG A 235 0.82 -7.84 -17.46
C ARG A 235 -0.07 -7.73 -16.22
N CYS A 236 -0.72 -8.84 -15.85
CA CYS A 236 -1.52 -8.95 -14.63
C CYS A 236 -0.69 -9.36 -13.39
N ARG A 237 -0.24 -8.39 -12.59
CA ARG A 237 0.52 -8.64 -11.34
C ARG A 237 -0.31 -9.34 -10.26
N MET A 238 -1.62 -9.12 -10.22
CA MET A 238 -2.50 -9.74 -9.21
C MET A 238 -2.43 -11.27 -9.28
N VAL A 239 -2.47 -11.83 -10.49
CA VAL A 239 -2.43 -13.27 -10.71
C VAL A 239 -1.06 -13.84 -10.39
N GLU A 240 0.02 -13.12 -10.73
CA GLU A 240 1.39 -13.53 -10.39
C GLU A 240 1.58 -13.66 -8.87
N THR A 241 1.10 -12.69 -8.10
CA THR A 241 1.14 -12.74 -6.63
C THR A 241 0.25 -13.84 -6.05
N HIS A 242 -0.82 -14.25 -6.75
CA HIS A 242 -1.66 -15.35 -6.28
C HIS A 242 -0.96 -16.71 -6.49
N ILE A 243 -0.25 -16.90 -7.60
CA ILE A 243 0.39 -18.17 -7.95
C ILE A 243 1.71 -18.36 -7.18
N ALA A 244 2.42 -17.27 -6.89
CA ALA A 244 3.68 -17.26 -6.14
C ALA A 244 3.48 -17.61 -4.65
#